data_AF-A0A1C2DXL8-F1
#
_entry.id   AF-A0A1C2DXL8-F1
#
_cell.length_a   1.000
_cell.length_b   1.000
_cell.length_c   1.000
_cell.angle_alpha   90.00
_cell.angle_beta   90.00
_cell.angle_gamma   90.00
#
_symmetry.space_group_name_H-M   'P 1'
#
loop_
_entity.id
_entity.type
_entity.pdbx_description
1 polymer ?
#
loop_
_entity_poly.entity_id
_entity_poly.type
_entity_poly.pdbx_seq_one_letter_code
_entity_poly.pdbx_strand_id
1 'polypeptide(L)'
;MSDPTLTLFGGSGTSVLPPNQAMTIGQYLVSPNGRYRLVLQPDSNLVLWDGDTALWAGNDDQPYSENAAHAKIKITRFYVQGGGYLEDSLRQRLWVMDTGGVGDKSVIYRSHLVVQDDANIVILDVRAVFSSNTKATLLPNAAGVNIIPPGTYLEVGRQYPAGEFFLVFQADGNLVVYTKAGAVVWHTNTYGKDAKAAVMQTDGNFVIYSSTGVPLWSSQTGGFPGAYAQLQSNGAFVICTGVPIWARFGWKPGKLPKVFYPDNGPWKTFDRVIYTF
;
A
#
# COMPACT_ATOMS: atom_id res chain seq x y z
N MET A 1 -11.73 -7.26 -20.95
CA MET A 1 -10.41 -6.60 -21.05
C MET A 1 -9.38 -7.70 -21.16
N SER A 2 -8.36 -7.56 -22.00
CA SER A 2 -7.21 -8.47 -22.01
C SER A 2 -6.40 -8.28 -20.73
N ASP A 3 -5.75 -9.34 -20.27
CA ASP A 3 -4.86 -9.25 -19.12
C ASP A 3 -3.74 -8.22 -19.38
N PRO A 4 -3.33 -7.46 -18.36
CA PRO A 4 -2.28 -6.45 -18.49
C PRO A 4 -0.94 -7.09 -18.88
N THR A 5 -0.24 -6.43 -19.79
CA THR A 5 1.14 -6.80 -20.16
C THR A 5 2.10 -6.46 -19.02
N LEU A 6 3.03 -7.37 -18.73
CA LEU A 6 4.10 -7.13 -17.76
C LEU A 6 5.10 -6.11 -18.28
N THR A 7 5.50 -5.17 -17.42
CA THR A 7 6.62 -4.24 -17.66
C THR A 7 7.79 -4.56 -16.73
N LEU A 8 8.98 -4.02 -17.02
CA LEU A 8 10.14 -4.23 -16.15
C LEU A 8 10.01 -3.42 -14.86
N PHE A 9 10.35 -4.03 -13.74
CA PHE A 9 10.40 -3.35 -12.46
C PHE A 9 11.57 -2.37 -12.40
N GLY A 10 11.26 -1.09 -12.15
CA GLY A 10 12.27 -0.02 -12.01
C GLY A 10 12.58 0.36 -10.56
N GLY A 11 11.90 -0.22 -9.57
CA GLY A 11 11.93 0.22 -8.17
C GLY A 11 12.84 -0.59 -7.25
N SER A 12 13.92 -1.20 -7.75
CA SER A 12 14.81 -2.01 -6.92
C SER A 12 15.33 -1.21 -5.72
N GLY A 13 15.25 -1.78 -4.52
CA GLY A 13 15.60 -1.10 -3.26
C GLY A 13 14.43 -0.44 -2.54
N THR A 14 13.25 -0.34 -3.17
CA THR A 14 12.01 0.08 -2.49
C THR A 14 11.36 -1.07 -1.73
N SER A 15 10.33 -0.80 -0.93
CA SER A 15 9.60 -1.82 -0.17
C SER A 15 8.44 -2.47 -0.92
N VAL A 16 8.17 -2.04 -2.16
CA VAL A 16 6.94 -2.41 -2.90
C VAL A 16 7.28 -2.91 -4.30
N LEU A 17 6.67 -4.03 -4.69
CA LEU A 17 6.58 -4.46 -6.09
C LEU A 17 5.18 -4.14 -6.64
N PRO A 18 5.03 -3.13 -7.53
CA PRO A 18 3.75 -2.74 -8.10
C PRO A 18 3.08 -3.85 -8.92
N PRO A 19 1.74 -3.76 -9.15
CA PRO A 19 1.06 -4.68 -10.05
C PRO A 19 1.68 -4.65 -11.44
N ASN A 20 1.75 -5.81 -12.09
CA ASN A 20 2.18 -5.97 -13.47
C ASN A 20 3.63 -5.53 -13.77
N GLN A 21 4.46 -5.35 -12.74
CA GLN A 21 5.90 -5.14 -12.90
C GLN A 21 6.66 -6.41 -12.53
N ALA A 22 7.64 -6.75 -13.35
CA ALA A 22 8.46 -7.95 -13.19
C ALA A 22 9.86 -7.60 -12.68
N MET A 23 10.18 -8.08 -11.48
CA MET A 23 11.53 -8.18 -10.97
C MET A 23 12.35 -9.15 -11.83
N THR A 24 13.56 -8.76 -12.19
CA THR A 24 14.54 -9.62 -12.85
C THR A 24 15.64 -10.04 -11.87
N ILE A 25 16.47 -11.00 -12.28
CA ILE A 25 17.61 -11.47 -11.50
C ILE A 25 18.46 -10.30 -10.97
N GLY A 26 18.78 -10.35 -9.68
CA GLY A 26 19.58 -9.35 -8.97
C GLY A 26 18.76 -8.19 -8.39
N GLN A 27 17.53 -7.98 -8.84
CA GLN A 27 16.64 -6.97 -8.26
C GLN A 27 16.08 -7.42 -6.91
N TYR A 28 15.72 -6.44 -6.09
CA TYR A 28 15.32 -6.68 -4.72
C TYR A 28 14.38 -5.61 -4.18
N LEU A 29 13.65 -5.97 -3.12
CA LEU A 29 12.92 -5.05 -2.25
C LEU A 29 13.60 -4.96 -0.89
N VAL A 30 13.38 -3.86 -0.17
CA VAL A 30 13.89 -3.63 1.20
C VAL A 30 12.75 -3.13 2.08
N SER A 31 12.61 -3.68 3.30
CA SER A 31 11.64 -3.18 4.28
C SER A 31 11.92 -1.70 4.62
N PRO A 32 10.90 -0.91 4.99
CA PRO A 32 11.08 0.51 5.33
C PRO A 32 12.18 0.80 6.36
N ASN A 33 12.38 -0.07 7.35
CA ASN A 33 13.45 0.03 8.35
C ASN A 33 14.85 -0.36 7.84
N GLY A 34 14.99 -0.75 6.57
CA GLY A 34 16.25 -1.12 5.94
C GLY A 34 16.76 -2.53 6.25
N ARG A 35 16.08 -3.29 7.12
CA ARG A 35 16.59 -4.55 7.68
C ARG A 35 16.39 -5.76 6.78
N TYR A 36 15.17 -5.94 6.23
CA TYR A 36 14.80 -7.14 5.50
C TYR A 36 14.89 -6.91 4.00
N ARG A 37 15.52 -7.85 3.29
CA ARG A 37 15.72 -7.73 1.83
C ARG A 37 15.17 -8.94 1.10
N LEU A 38 14.17 -8.74 0.25
CA LEU A 38 13.65 -9.79 -0.65
C LEU A 38 14.38 -9.71 -1.98
N VAL A 39 15.13 -10.74 -2.35
CA VAL A 39 16.02 -10.75 -3.52
C VAL A 39 15.60 -11.87 -4.48
N LEU A 40 15.49 -11.55 -5.77
CA LEU A 40 15.45 -12.57 -6.81
C LEU A 40 16.89 -12.89 -7.25
N GLN A 41 17.37 -14.08 -6.89
CA GLN A 41 18.78 -14.45 -6.99
C GLN A 41 19.12 -15.16 -8.32
N PRO A 42 20.40 -15.17 -8.76
CA PRO A 42 20.83 -15.80 -10.02
C PRO A 42 20.53 -17.31 -10.15
N ASP A 43 20.29 -18.00 -9.05
CA ASP A 43 19.90 -19.41 -9.00
C ASP A 43 18.37 -19.63 -9.09
N SER A 44 17.64 -18.57 -9.47
CA SER A 44 16.18 -18.47 -9.54
C SER A 44 15.46 -18.59 -8.20
N ASN A 45 16.15 -18.50 -7.07
CA ASN A 45 15.47 -18.45 -5.77
C ASN A 45 15.00 -17.02 -5.45
N LEU A 46 13.77 -16.91 -4.95
CA LEU A 46 13.27 -15.68 -4.32
C LEU A 46 13.48 -15.82 -2.81
N VAL A 47 14.40 -15.03 -2.24
CA VAL A 47 14.89 -15.22 -0.87
C VAL A 47 14.73 -13.95 -0.06
N LEU A 48 14.19 -14.06 1.16
CA LEU A 48 14.16 -12.99 2.15
C LEU A 48 15.34 -13.11 3.10
N TRP A 49 16.10 -12.03 3.24
CA TRP A 49 17.28 -11.93 4.08
C TRP A 49 17.05 -10.98 5.26
N ASP A 50 17.70 -11.27 6.39
CA ASP A 50 17.95 -10.37 7.51
C ASP A 50 19.47 -10.27 7.69
N GLY A 51 20.05 -9.18 7.18
CA GLY A 51 21.50 -9.10 6.98
C GLY A 51 22.01 -10.25 6.11
N ASP A 52 22.97 -11.01 6.63
CA ASP A 52 23.56 -12.18 5.96
C ASP A 52 22.84 -13.50 6.28
N THR A 53 21.69 -13.45 6.97
CA THR A 53 20.91 -14.64 7.31
C THR A 53 19.71 -14.78 6.38
N ALA A 54 19.64 -15.90 5.64
CA ALA A 54 18.44 -16.24 4.86
C ALA A 54 17.32 -16.66 5.82
N LEU A 55 16.23 -15.90 5.85
CA LEU A 55 15.06 -16.19 6.70
C LEU A 55 14.01 -17.05 6.00
N TRP A 56 13.91 -16.95 4.67
CA TRP A 56 12.85 -17.58 3.91
C TRP A 56 13.21 -17.68 2.43
N ALA A 57 12.72 -18.73 1.75
CA ALA A 57 12.76 -18.86 0.30
C ALA A 57 11.40 -19.32 -0.25
N GLY A 58 11.04 -18.85 -1.44
CA GLY A 58 9.83 -19.26 -2.16
C GLY A 58 9.94 -20.69 -2.71
N ASN A 59 9.57 -21.66 -1.88
CA ASN A 59 9.65 -23.08 -2.18
C ASN A 59 8.36 -23.81 -1.77
N ASP A 60 8.36 -25.14 -1.89
CA ASP A 60 7.20 -26.00 -1.65
C ASP A 60 6.79 -26.09 -0.18
N ASP A 61 7.66 -25.68 0.75
CA ASP A 61 7.37 -25.67 2.18
C ASP A 61 6.52 -24.45 2.58
N GLN A 62 6.41 -23.44 1.72
CA GLN A 62 5.60 -22.25 2.00
C GLN A 62 4.10 -22.60 1.96
N PRO A 63 3.35 -22.41 3.07
CA PRO A 63 1.91 -22.57 3.06
C PRO A 63 1.23 -21.60 2.09
N TYR A 64 0.10 -22.02 1.50
CA TYR A 64 -0.65 -21.23 0.52
C TYR A 64 0.22 -20.84 -0.68
N SER A 65 1.02 -21.79 -1.17
CA SER A 65 1.76 -21.67 -2.42
C SER A 65 1.51 -22.88 -3.30
N GLU A 66 1.68 -22.69 -4.60
CA GLU A 66 1.62 -23.76 -5.59
C GLU A 66 2.94 -23.83 -6.34
N ASN A 67 3.33 -25.02 -6.76
CA ASN A 67 4.47 -25.24 -7.62
C ASN A 67 4.10 -26.20 -8.75
N ALA A 68 4.28 -25.78 -9.99
CA ALA A 68 3.93 -26.57 -11.16
C ALA A 68 5.04 -26.56 -12.21
N ALA A 69 5.26 -27.71 -12.84
CA ALA A 69 6.15 -27.81 -14.00
C ALA A 69 5.58 -26.98 -15.17
N HIS A 70 6.42 -26.19 -15.82
CA HIS A 70 6.01 -25.28 -16.88
C HIS A 70 7.12 -25.08 -17.94
N ALA A 71 7.23 -26.03 -18.87
CA ALA A 71 8.29 -26.12 -19.88
C ALA A 71 8.43 -24.92 -20.84
N LYS A 72 7.42 -24.03 -20.90
CA LYS A 72 7.45 -22.82 -21.74
C LYS A 72 8.18 -21.63 -21.09
N ILE A 73 8.49 -21.69 -19.79
CA ILE A 73 9.25 -20.62 -19.13
C ILE A 73 10.70 -20.66 -19.61
N LYS A 74 11.17 -19.51 -20.09
CA LYS A 74 12.53 -19.30 -20.64
C LYS A 74 13.31 -18.18 -19.96
N ILE A 75 12.64 -17.37 -19.15
CA ILE A 75 13.23 -16.24 -18.42
C ILE A 75 12.82 -16.38 -16.96
N THR A 76 13.78 -16.16 -16.04
CA THR A 76 13.47 -16.07 -14.62
C THR A 76 13.03 -14.65 -14.28
N ARG A 77 11.86 -14.53 -13.66
CA ARG A 77 11.30 -13.25 -13.18
C ARG A 77 10.27 -13.47 -12.09
N PHE A 78 10.06 -12.46 -11.27
CA PHE A 78 9.04 -12.46 -10.23
C PHE A 78 8.11 -11.25 -10.39
N TYR A 79 6.79 -11.45 -10.32
CA TYR A 79 5.80 -10.38 -10.53
C TYR A 79 4.51 -10.59 -9.73
N VAL A 80 3.68 -9.54 -9.64
CA VAL A 80 2.36 -9.60 -8.99
C VAL A 80 1.24 -9.32 -9.99
N GLN A 81 0.28 -10.23 -10.10
CA GLN A 81 -0.92 -10.14 -10.94
C GLN A 81 -2.11 -10.83 -10.25
N GLY A 82 -2.59 -10.28 -9.14
CA GLY A 82 -3.60 -10.91 -8.28
C GLY A 82 -3.02 -11.93 -7.31
N GLY A 83 -2.01 -12.70 -7.73
CA GLY A 83 -1.08 -13.44 -6.88
C GLY A 83 0.37 -13.06 -7.16
N GLY A 84 1.31 -13.68 -6.45
CA GLY A 84 2.74 -13.55 -6.70
C GLY A 84 3.24 -14.70 -7.55
N TYR A 85 4.01 -14.45 -8.61
CA TYR A 85 4.41 -15.48 -9.57
C TYR A 85 5.92 -15.43 -9.76
N LEU A 86 6.60 -16.53 -9.44
CA LEU A 86 7.99 -16.79 -9.76
C LEU A 86 8.04 -17.73 -10.96
N GLU A 87 8.35 -17.17 -12.12
CA GLU A 87 8.78 -17.97 -13.26
C GLU A 87 10.26 -18.32 -13.07
N ASP A 88 10.58 -19.61 -13.01
CA ASP A 88 11.95 -20.13 -12.85
C ASP A 88 12.35 -20.89 -14.12
N SER A 89 13.22 -20.29 -14.92
CA SER A 89 13.68 -20.89 -16.18
C SER A 89 14.71 -22.00 -16.00
N LEU A 90 15.42 -22.02 -14.87
CA LEU A 90 16.45 -23.04 -14.59
C LEU A 90 15.80 -24.38 -14.28
N ARG A 91 14.69 -24.37 -13.54
CA ARG A 91 13.91 -25.57 -13.19
C ARG A 91 12.69 -25.77 -14.08
N GLN A 92 12.42 -24.83 -14.98
CA GLN A 92 11.21 -24.77 -15.81
C GLN A 92 9.94 -24.99 -14.98
N ARG A 93 9.77 -24.20 -13.92
CA ARG A 93 8.63 -24.24 -13.00
C ARG A 93 7.99 -22.87 -12.85
N LEU A 94 6.71 -22.88 -12.49
CA LEU A 94 5.98 -21.71 -12.00
C LEU A 94 5.67 -21.94 -10.53
N TRP A 95 6.22 -21.09 -9.66
CA TRP A 95 5.85 -21.07 -8.25
C TRP A 95 4.95 -19.87 -7.98
N VAL A 96 3.87 -20.09 -7.24
CA VAL A 96 2.79 -19.12 -7.06
C VAL A 96 2.54 -18.89 -5.58
N MET A 97 2.45 -17.63 -5.17
CA MET A 97 1.81 -17.21 -3.91
C MET A 97 0.30 -17.25 -4.14
N ASP A 98 -0.33 -18.37 -3.75
CA ASP A 98 -1.74 -18.64 -4.04
C ASP A 98 -2.67 -17.87 -3.11
N THR A 99 -3.43 -16.95 -3.68
CA THR A 99 -4.40 -16.12 -2.95
C THR A 99 -5.78 -16.78 -2.82
N GLY A 100 -5.95 -18.03 -3.28
CA GLY A 100 -7.20 -18.78 -3.22
C GLY A 100 -8.30 -18.24 -4.17
N GLY A 101 -7.92 -17.50 -5.21
CA GLY A 101 -8.84 -16.92 -6.20
C GLY A 101 -9.71 -15.79 -5.63
N VAL A 102 -9.22 -14.55 -5.69
CA VAL A 102 -10.03 -13.37 -5.36
C VAL A 102 -11.12 -13.24 -6.45
N GLY A 103 -12.41 -13.33 -6.07
CA GLY A 103 -13.52 -13.27 -7.03
C GLY A 103 -13.61 -11.98 -7.84
N ASP A 104 -12.95 -10.92 -7.38
CA ASP A 104 -12.77 -9.66 -8.11
C ASP A 104 -11.57 -9.73 -9.06
N LYS A 105 -11.85 -9.90 -10.36
CA LYS A 105 -10.83 -9.95 -11.42
C LYS A 105 -9.99 -8.67 -11.55
N SER A 106 -10.48 -7.53 -11.06
CA SER A 106 -9.75 -6.26 -11.16
C SER A 106 -8.59 -6.15 -10.17
N VAL A 107 -8.44 -7.12 -9.27
CA VAL A 107 -7.30 -7.24 -8.34
C VAL A 107 -5.96 -7.22 -9.06
N ILE A 108 -5.87 -7.77 -10.28
CA ILE A 108 -4.64 -7.82 -11.09
C ILE A 108 -4.08 -6.43 -11.43
N TYR A 109 -4.90 -5.38 -11.36
CA TYR A 109 -4.48 -4.00 -11.63
C TYR A 109 -4.11 -3.22 -10.36
N ARG A 110 -4.38 -3.76 -9.16
CA ARG A 110 -4.24 -3.04 -7.88
C ARG A 110 -3.38 -3.76 -6.85
N SER A 111 -3.30 -5.09 -6.93
CA SER A 111 -2.53 -5.90 -6.00
C SER A 111 -1.05 -5.66 -6.17
N HIS A 112 -0.36 -5.37 -5.08
CA HIS A 112 1.09 -5.22 -5.05
C HIS A 112 1.64 -6.02 -3.88
N LEU A 113 2.92 -6.35 -3.95
CA LEU A 113 3.63 -7.02 -2.85
C LEU A 113 4.40 -5.99 -2.04
N VAL A 114 4.39 -6.16 -0.72
CA VAL A 114 5.11 -5.31 0.24
C VAL A 114 5.98 -6.16 1.14
N VAL A 115 7.23 -5.73 1.35
CA VAL A 115 8.10 -6.24 2.43
C VAL A 115 7.92 -5.33 3.64
N GLN A 116 7.54 -5.91 4.78
CA GLN A 116 7.21 -5.20 6.01
C GLN A 116 8.32 -5.29 7.06
N ASP A 117 8.29 -4.39 8.04
CA ASP A 117 9.29 -4.28 9.10
C ASP A 117 9.22 -5.39 10.16
N ASP A 118 8.26 -6.29 10.05
CA ASP A 118 8.13 -7.52 10.82
C ASP A 118 8.66 -8.76 10.06
N ALA A 119 9.38 -8.54 8.96
CA ALA A 119 9.84 -9.56 8.03
C ALA A 119 8.72 -10.28 7.27
N ASN A 120 7.48 -9.78 7.27
CA ASN A 120 6.43 -10.36 6.45
C ASN A 120 6.56 -9.90 4.99
N ILE A 121 6.04 -10.74 4.10
CA ILE A 121 5.86 -10.44 2.68
C ILE A 121 4.35 -10.55 2.47
N VAL A 122 3.72 -9.45 2.08
CA VAL A 122 2.25 -9.36 2.00
C VAL A 122 1.84 -8.91 0.61
N ILE A 123 0.88 -9.60 0.00
CA ILE A 123 0.19 -9.12 -1.20
C ILE A 123 -1.06 -8.37 -0.73
N LEU A 124 -1.14 -7.08 -1.09
CA LEU A 124 -2.20 -6.16 -0.69
C LEU A 124 -3.01 -5.70 -1.91
N ASP A 125 -4.34 -5.82 -1.86
CA ASP A 125 -5.24 -5.05 -2.71
C ASP A 125 -5.59 -3.74 -2.00
N VAL A 126 -5.02 -2.62 -2.46
CA VAL A 126 -5.34 -1.29 -1.93
C VAL A 126 -6.25 -0.55 -2.89
N ARG A 127 -7.35 -0.03 -2.35
CA ARG A 127 -8.41 0.65 -3.12
C ARG A 127 -8.60 2.07 -2.59
N ALA A 128 -8.66 3.04 -3.50
CA ALA A 128 -9.24 4.33 -3.17
C ALA A 128 -10.76 4.20 -3.09
N VAL A 129 -11.33 4.52 -1.93
CA VAL A 129 -12.78 4.68 -1.74
C VAL A 129 -13.21 6.15 -1.88
N PHE A 130 -12.25 7.08 -1.82
CA PHE A 130 -12.41 8.48 -2.20
C PHE A 130 -11.10 9.00 -2.80
N SER A 131 -11.18 9.94 -3.75
CA SER A 131 -10.03 10.70 -4.25
C SER A 131 -10.43 12.13 -4.61
N SER A 132 -9.63 13.11 -4.17
CA SER A 132 -9.76 14.51 -4.59
C SER A 132 -9.38 14.73 -6.07
N ASN A 133 -8.67 13.77 -6.68
CA ASN A 133 -8.29 13.78 -8.09
C ASN A 133 -8.44 12.37 -8.68
N THR A 134 -9.58 12.11 -9.31
CA THR A 134 -9.90 10.79 -9.90
C THR A 134 -9.05 10.43 -11.12
N LYS A 135 -8.29 11.39 -11.68
CA LYS A 135 -7.34 11.14 -12.78
C LYS A 135 -5.94 10.79 -12.27
N ALA A 136 -5.65 11.04 -10.99
CA ALA A 136 -4.36 10.69 -10.42
C ALA A 136 -4.25 9.18 -10.19
N THR A 137 -3.08 8.62 -10.50
CA THR A 137 -2.76 7.23 -10.17
C THR A 137 -2.69 7.09 -8.65
N LEU A 138 -3.35 6.07 -8.11
CA LEU A 138 -3.20 5.72 -6.69
C LEU A 138 -1.76 5.24 -6.45
N LEU A 139 -1.11 5.81 -5.44
CA LEU A 139 0.27 5.46 -5.05
C LEU A 139 0.28 4.81 -3.66
N PRO A 140 -0.34 3.63 -3.47
CA PRO A 140 -0.41 3.02 -2.16
C PRO A 140 0.99 2.57 -1.74
N ASN A 141 1.37 2.86 -0.50
CA ASN A 141 2.65 2.50 0.08
C ASN A 141 3.91 3.09 -0.62
N ALA A 142 3.74 4.05 -1.52
CA ALA A 142 4.86 4.72 -2.20
C ALA A 142 5.68 5.60 -1.23
N ALA A 143 6.95 5.82 -1.57
CA ALA A 143 7.79 6.78 -0.85
C ALA A 143 7.17 8.20 -0.88
N GLY A 144 7.27 8.92 0.24
CA GLY A 144 6.86 10.32 0.31
C GLY A 144 5.35 10.57 0.29
N VAL A 145 4.53 9.58 0.65
CA VAL A 145 3.12 9.79 1.01
C VAL A 145 3.01 10.17 2.49
N ASN A 146 1.98 10.93 2.85
CA ASN A 146 1.64 11.24 4.24
C ASN A 146 0.40 10.45 4.64
N ILE A 147 0.50 9.59 5.66
CA ILE A 147 -0.61 8.76 6.14
C ILE A 147 -1.27 9.43 7.34
N ILE A 148 -2.59 9.53 7.30
CA ILE A 148 -3.43 9.98 8.41
C ILE A 148 -4.24 8.78 8.90
N PRO A 149 -3.87 8.17 10.04
CA PRO A 149 -4.53 7.00 10.59
C PRO A 149 -6.01 7.24 10.94
N PRO A 150 -6.85 6.18 10.99
CA PRO A 150 -8.17 6.28 11.62
C PRO A 150 -8.05 6.70 13.09
N GLY A 151 -9.03 7.49 13.56
CA GLY A 151 -9.03 8.14 14.87
C GLY A 151 -8.24 9.46 14.92
N THR A 152 -7.61 9.89 13.84
CA THR A 152 -6.71 11.05 13.85
C THR A 152 -7.46 12.35 13.53
N TYR A 153 -7.35 13.32 14.45
CA TYR A 153 -7.74 14.71 14.20
C TYR A 153 -6.57 15.46 13.57
N LEU A 154 -6.84 16.23 12.51
CA LEU A 154 -5.84 17.12 11.95
C LEU A 154 -5.74 18.38 12.80
N GLU A 155 -4.54 18.66 13.28
CA GLU A 155 -4.21 19.93 13.92
C GLU A 155 -4.39 21.11 12.96
N VAL A 156 -5.07 22.16 13.45
CA VAL A 156 -5.27 23.40 12.70
C VAL A 156 -3.91 24.06 12.41
N GLY A 157 -3.66 24.41 11.15
CA GLY A 157 -2.44 25.07 10.68
C GLY A 157 -1.24 24.14 10.46
N ARG A 158 -1.27 22.90 10.97
CA ARG A 158 -0.22 21.91 10.72
C ARG A 158 -0.22 21.50 9.24
N GLN A 159 0.96 21.51 8.63
CA GLN A 159 1.15 21.00 7.27
C GLN A 159 1.49 19.52 7.32
N TYR A 160 0.84 18.75 6.45
CA TYR A 160 1.10 17.32 6.23
C TYR A 160 1.71 17.17 4.83
N PRO A 161 3.05 17.14 4.69
CA PRO A 161 3.72 17.18 3.40
C PRO A 161 3.78 15.82 2.70
N ALA A 162 3.71 15.84 1.37
CA ALA A 162 3.95 14.69 0.49
C ALA A 162 4.56 15.16 -0.85
N GLY A 163 5.85 14.89 -1.08
CA GLY A 163 6.56 15.36 -2.27
C GLY A 163 6.51 16.89 -2.40
N GLU A 164 6.03 17.40 -3.54
CA GLU A 164 5.85 18.84 -3.82
C GLU A 164 4.51 19.41 -3.34
N PHE A 165 3.77 18.66 -2.53
CA PHE A 165 2.45 19.01 -2.05
C PHE A 165 2.40 19.00 -0.52
N PHE A 166 1.41 19.69 0.04
CA PHE A 166 1.03 19.53 1.44
C PHE A 166 -0.47 19.72 1.63
N LEU A 167 -1.02 19.02 2.63
CA LEU A 167 -2.39 19.16 3.10
C LEU A 167 -2.36 20.00 4.37
N VAL A 168 -3.33 20.90 4.52
CA VAL A 168 -3.50 21.70 5.75
C VAL A 168 -4.97 21.90 6.04
N PHE A 169 -5.35 21.69 7.31
CA PHE A 169 -6.62 22.17 7.84
C PHE A 169 -6.40 23.59 8.38
N GLN A 170 -6.87 24.59 7.66
CA GLN A 170 -6.55 25.99 7.89
C GLN A 170 -7.39 26.59 9.02
N ALA A 171 -6.91 27.71 9.58
CA ALA A 171 -7.60 28.41 10.68
C ALA A 171 -8.95 29.02 10.27
N ASP A 172 -9.16 29.26 8.97
CA ASP A 172 -10.44 29.70 8.41
C ASP A 172 -11.48 28.56 8.33
N GLY A 173 -11.06 27.33 8.64
CA GLY A 173 -11.89 26.13 8.61
C GLY A 173 -11.83 25.35 7.31
N ASN A 174 -11.01 25.73 6.32
CA ASN A 174 -10.88 25.00 5.07
C ASN A 174 -9.84 23.88 5.17
N LEU A 175 -10.16 22.70 4.62
CA LEU A 175 -9.13 21.69 4.31
C LEU A 175 -8.67 21.87 2.87
N VAL A 176 -7.35 22.07 2.67
CA VAL A 176 -6.77 22.42 1.37
C VAL A 176 -5.51 21.62 1.09
N VAL A 177 -5.37 21.17 -0.16
CA VAL A 177 -4.12 20.67 -0.73
C VAL A 177 -3.48 21.80 -1.54
N TYR A 178 -2.23 22.09 -1.24
CA TYR A 178 -1.40 23.06 -1.94
C TYR A 178 -0.20 22.37 -2.61
N THR A 179 0.33 22.99 -3.66
CA THR A 179 1.73 22.81 -4.03
C THR A 179 2.63 23.57 -3.03
N LYS A 180 3.90 23.17 -2.88
CA LYS A 180 4.88 23.93 -2.09
C LYS A 180 5.07 25.36 -2.56
N ALA A 181 4.81 25.64 -3.84
CA ALA A 181 4.83 26.99 -4.40
C ALA A 181 3.60 27.84 -4.01
N GLY A 182 2.65 27.29 -3.25
CA GLY A 182 1.47 27.99 -2.74
C GLY A 182 0.25 27.95 -3.67
N ALA A 183 0.29 27.20 -4.77
CA ALA A 183 -0.87 27.04 -5.64
C ALA A 183 -1.88 26.07 -5.03
N VAL A 184 -3.16 26.43 -5.01
CA VAL A 184 -4.25 25.55 -4.56
C VAL A 184 -4.48 24.44 -5.59
N VAL A 185 -4.44 23.18 -5.14
CA VAL A 185 -4.71 22.00 -5.97
C VAL A 185 -6.14 21.52 -5.77
N TRP A 186 -6.61 21.49 -4.52
CA TRP A 186 -7.95 21.06 -4.15
C TRP A 186 -8.34 21.60 -2.78
N HIS A 187 -9.63 21.79 -2.52
CA HIS A 187 -10.15 22.20 -1.21
C HIS A 187 -11.59 21.72 -0.98
N THR A 188 -11.99 21.70 0.30
CA THR A 188 -13.33 21.26 0.73
C THR A 188 -14.41 22.36 0.69
N ASN A 189 -14.04 23.62 0.49
CA ASN A 189 -14.97 24.76 0.54
C ASN A 189 -15.69 24.91 1.90
N THR A 190 -14.97 24.64 2.98
CA THR A 190 -15.48 24.73 4.36
C THR A 190 -15.05 26.01 5.09
N TYR A 191 -14.28 26.89 4.42
CA TYR A 191 -13.89 28.20 4.94
C TYR A 191 -15.12 29.01 5.39
N GLY A 192 -15.02 29.66 6.55
CA GLY A 192 -16.06 30.56 7.08
C GLY A 192 -17.35 29.87 7.54
N LYS A 193 -17.40 28.52 7.55
CA LYS A 193 -18.59 27.74 7.95
C LYS A 193 -18.53 27.22 9.39
N ASP A 194 -17.72 27.87 10.23
CA ASP A 194 -17.44 27.42 11.61
C ASP A 194 -16.80 26.02 11.69
N ALA A 195 -16.10 25.56 10.65
CA ALA A 195 -15.37 24.30 10.70
C ALA A 195 -14.25 24.36 11.74
N LYS A 196 -14.28 23.44 12.72
CA LYS A 196 -13.33 23.39 13.85
C LYS A 196 -12.59 22.07 14.01
N ALA A 197 -13.10 20.99 13.42
CA ALA A 197 -12.44 19.68 13.52
C ALA A 197 -12.46 19.00 12.15
N ALA A 198 -11.30 18.52 11.71
CA ALA A 198 -11.17 17.61 10.57
C ALA A 198 -10.60 16.30 11.09
N VAL A 199 -11.28 15.18 10.83
CA VAL A 199 -10.95 13.88 11.44
C VAL A 199 -11.08 12.74 10.45
N MET A 200 -10.08 11.86 10.43
CA MET A 200 -10.18 10.54 9.84
C MET A 200 -10.79 9.61 10.89
N GLN A 201 -12.07 9.29 10.78
CA GLN A 201 -12.79 8.51 11.80
C GLN A 201 -12.51 7.01 11.70
N THR A 202 -12.76 6.26 12.77
CA THR A 202 -12.52 4.81 12.83
C THR A 202 -13.52 3.98 12.03
N ASP A 203 -14.66 4.55 11.67
CA ASP A 203 -15.65 3.94 10.77
C ASP A 203 -15.23 4.00 9.29
N GLY A 204 -14.09 4.65 9.00
CA GLY A 204 -13.53 4.81 7.66
C GLY A 204 -13.92 6.10 6.96
N ASN A 205 -14.68 6.99 7.61
CA ASN A 205 -15.05 8.28 7.01
C ASN A 205 -14.07 9.39 7.38
N PHE A 206 -13.69 10.23 6.41
CA PHE A 206 -13.10 11.53 6.72
C PHE A 206 -14.18 12.60 6.78
N VAL A 207 -14.25 13.34 7.89
CA VAL A 207 -15.31 14.33 8.15
C VAL A 207 -14.74 15.64 8.69
N ILE A 208 -15.33 16.75 8.26
CA ILE A 208 -15.11 18.08 8.83
C ILE A 208 -16.37 18.49 9.60
N TYR A 209 -16.22 18.87 10.86
CA TYR A 209 -17.30 19.27 11.77
C TYR A 209 -17.21 20.74 12.17
N SER A 210 -18.38 21.32 12.45
CA SER A 210 -18.49 22.62 13.11
C SER A 210 -18.07 22.56 14.59
N SER A 211 -17.98 23.72 15.26
CA SER A 211 -17.74 23.77 16.71
C SER A 211 -18.80 23.04 17.54
N THR A 212 -20.02 22.93 17.02
CA THR A 212 -21.16 22.28 17.66
C THR A 212 -21.36 20.82 17.24
N GLY A 213 -20.41 20.25 16.48
CA GLY A 213 -20.47 18.85 16.03
C GLY A 213 -21.37 18.59 14.81
N VAL A 214 -21.77 19.62 14.07
CA VAL A 214 -22.52 19.45 12.81
C VAL A 214 -21.54 19.08 11.68
N PRO A 215 -21.76 18.00 10.92
CA PRO A 215 -20.90 17.66 9.79
C PRO A 215 -21.09 18.69 8.66
N LEU A 216 -19.98 19.34 8.26
CA LEU A 216 -19.95 20.37 7.21
C LEU A 216 -19.48 19.81 5.87
N TRP A 217 -18.62 18.79 5.90
CA TRP A 217 -18.15 18.05 4.73
C TRP A 217 -17.81 16.62 5.12
N SER A 218 -18.02 15.67 4.21
CA SER A 218 -17.65 14.28 4.40
C SER A 218 -17.20 13.66 3.08
N SER A 219 -16.22 12.77 3.17
CA SER A 219 -15.77 11.93 2.05
C SER A 219 -16.79 10.86 1.63
N GLN A 220 -17.85 10.64 2.43
CA GLN A 220 -18.88 9.61 2.23
C GLN A 220 -18.30 8.19 2.19
N THR A 221 -17.30 7.91 3.02
CA THR A 221 -16.59 6.61 3.08
C THR A 221 -16.81 5.87 4.40
N GLY A 222 -17.84 6.25 5.16
CA GLY A 222 -18.24 5.49 6.36
C GLY A 222 -18.67 4.07 6.00
N GLY A 223 -18.36 3.11 6.88
CA GLY A 223 -18.60 1.68 6.66
C GLY A 223 -17.39 0.89 6.17
N PHE A 224 -16.22 1.54 6.07
CA PHE A 224 -14.95 0.91 5.78
C PHE A 224 -14.01 0.99 7.00
N PRO A 225 -14.28 0.25 8.08
CA PRO A 225 -13.45 0.29 9.28
C PRO A 225 -12.00 -0.08 8.94
N GLY A 226 -11.05 0.71 9.45
CA GLY A 226 -9.63 0.58 9.11
C GLY A 226 -9.21 1.29 7.82
N ALA A 227 -10.11 1.98 7.12
CA ALA A 227 -9.71 2.94 6.09
C ALA A 227 -8.89 4.07 6.71
N TYR A 228 -8.01 4.65 5.91
CA TYR A 228 -7.12 5.73 6.32
C TYR A 228 -6.91 6.71 5.18
N ALA A 229 -6.58 7.96 5.51
CA ALA A 229 -6.32 8.97 4.50
C ALA A 229 -4.84 8.99 4.11
N GLN A 230 -4.57 9.37 2.85
CA GLN A 230 -3.24 9.66 2.38
C GLN A 230 -3.24 10.99 1.62
N LEU A 231 -2.22 11.81 1.86
CA LEU A 231 -1.77 12.75 0.85
C LEU A 231 -0.66 12.08 0.02
N GLN A 232 -0.85 12.04 -1.29
CA GLN A 232 0.09 11.41 -2.21
C GLN A 232 1.00 12.45 -2.85
N SER A 233 2.20 12.02 -3.26
CA SER A 233 3.23 12.88 -3.87
C SER A 233 2.84 13.45 -5.24
N ASN A 234 1.69 13.05 -5.78
CA ASN A 234 1.05 13.60 -6.99
C ASN A 234 -0.06 14.62 -6.67
N GLY A 235 -0.25 14.99 -5.40
CA GLY A 235 -1.24 15.97 -4.95
C GLY A 235 -2.65 15.41 -4.73
N ALA A 236 -2.88 14.10 -4.89
CA ALA A 236 -4.16 13.49 -4.56
C ALA A 236 -4.29 13.29 -3.05
N PHE A 237 -5.41 13.77 -2.49
CA PHE A 237 -5.87 13.39 -1.16
C PHE A 237 -6.87 12.25 -1.32
N VAL A 238 -6.55 11.09 -0.77
CA VAL A 238 -7.32 9.85 -0.97
C VAL A 238 -7.71 9.23 0.37
N ILE A 239 -8.89 8.62 0.43
CA ILE A 239 -9.23 7.67 1.49
C ILE A 239 -9.10 6.28 0.89
N CYS A 240 -8.34 5.41 1.54
CA CYS A 240 -8.06 4.09 1.00
C CYS A 240 -8.28 2.98 2.02
N THR A 241 -8.63 1.81 1.49
CA THR A 241 -8.74 0.55 2.23
C THR A 241 -7.69 -0.42 1.70
N GLY A 242 -7.09 -1.21 2.58
CA GLY A 242 -6.16 -2.27 2.20
C GLY A 242 -6.68 -3.62 2.64
N VAL A 243 -6.71 -4.58 1.71
CA VAL A 243 -7.08 -5.96 1.98
C VAL A 243 -5.87 -6.84 1.69
N PRO A 244 -5.26 -7.48 2.72
CA PRO A 244 -4.24 -8.47 2.48
C PRO A 244 -4.86 -9.76 1.94
N ILE A 245 -4.40 -10.17 0.77
CA ILE A 245 -4.90 -11.35 0.06
C ILE A 245 -3.93 -12.52 0.11
N TRP A 246 -2.72 -12.31 0.64
CA TRP A 246 -1.73 -13.35 0.94
C TRP A 246 -0.66 -12.79 1.89
N ALA A 247 -0.09 -13.61 2.77
CA ALA A 247 1.16 -13.29 3.45
C ALA A 247 1.99 -14.53 3.75
N ARG A 248 3.32 -14.38 3.83
CA ARG A 248 4.21 -15.55 4.03
C ARG A 248 3.95 -16.26 5.36
N PHE A 249 3.60 -15.51 6.41
CA PHE A 249 3.24 -16.07 7.72
C PHE A 249 2.01 -15.40 8.33
N GLY A 250 1.38 -16.13 9.24
CA GLY A 250 0.24 -15.69 10.05
C GLY A 250 -1.09 -15.60 9.28
N TRP A 251 -1.05 -15.27 7.99
CA TRP A 251 -2.21 -15.22 7.12
C TRP A 251 -2.79 -16.61 6.85
N LYS A 252 -4.11 -16.64 6.70
CA LYS A 252 -4.88 -17.75 6.14
C LYS A 252 -6.18 -17.19 5.55
N PRO A 253 -6.82 -17.85 4.57
CA PRO A 253 -8.08 -17.38 4.02
C PRO A 253 -9.11 -17.07 5.12
N GLY A 254 -9.73 -15.89 5.02
CA GLY A 254 -10.75 -15.41 5.97
C GLY A 254 -10.24 -14.86 7.31
N LYS A 255 -8.94 -14.93 7.62
CA LYS A 255 -8.38 -14.32 8.83
C LYS A 255 -8.22 -12.80 8.65
N LEU A 256 -8.86 -12.03 9.53
CA LEU A 256 -8.72 -10.57 9.54
C LEU A 256 -7.33 -10.15 10.06
N PRO A 257 -6.69 -9.16 9.44
CA PRO A 257 -5.42 -8.64 9.91
C PRO A 257 -5.60 -7.75 11.15
N LYS A 258 -4.56 -7.67 11.98
CA LYS A 258 -4.31 -6.51 12.85
C LYS A 258 -3.51 -5.49 12.05
N VAL A 259 -4.07 -4.27 11.94
CA VAL A 259 -3.50 -3.19 11.14
C VAL A 259 -2.83 -2.18 12.06
N PHE A 260 -1.60 -1.81 11.74
CA PHE A 260 -0.84 -0.80 12.46
C PHE A 260 -0.49 0.35 11.51
N TYR A 261 -0.76 1.58 11.95
CA TYR A 261 -0.50 2.81 11.17
C TYR A 261 0.68 3.57 11.77
N PRO A 262 1.43 4.34 10.96
CA PRO A 262 2.59 5.09 11.43
C PRO A 262 2.35 5.77 12.78
N ASP A 263 3.34 5.67 13.67
CA ASP A 263 3.32 6.17 15.06
C ASP A 263 2.30 5.50 16.00
N ASN A 264 1.57 4.47 15.56
CA ASN A 264 0.56 3.74 16.32
C ASN A 264 0.82 2.22 16.36
N GLY A 265 2.08 1.80 16.49
CA GLY A 265 2.47 0.38 16.57
C GLY A 265 3.74 0.12 17.39
N PRO A 266 4.07 -1.16 17.65
CA PRO A 266 5.25 -1.53 18.45
C PRO A 266 6.59 -1.27 17.74
N TRP A 267 6.58 -0.91 16.46
CA TRP A 267 7.78 -0.65 15.66
C TRP A 267 8.12 0.83 15.67
N LYS A 268 9.37 1.17 15.97
CA LYS A 268 9.84 2.56 16.15
C LYS A 268 9.96 3.35 14.85
N THR A 269 10.00 2.69 13.70
CA THR A 269 10.31 3.31 12.41
C THR A 269 9.43 2.68 11.35
N PHE A 270 8.22 3.19 11.19
CA PHE A 270 7.42 2.80 10.04
C PHE A 270 6.63 4.01 9.54
N ASP A 271 6.81 4.33 8.28
CA ASP A 271 6.07 5.37 7.57
C ASP A 271 4.96 4.77 6.68
N ARG A 272 4.65 3.46 6.84
CA ARG A 272 3.72 2.67 6.02
C ARG A 272 2.82 1.75 6.84
N VAL A 273 1.62 1.46 6.37
CA VAL A 273 0.70 0.55 7.10
C VAL A 273 1.25 -0.88 7.15
N ILE A 274 1.30 -1.46 8.36
CA ILE A 274 1.72 -2.84 8.60
C ILE A 274 0.49 -3.72 8.86
N TYR A 275 0.47 -4.92 8.28
CA TYR A 275 -0.62 -5.88 8.36
C TYR A 275 -0.08 -7.18 8.97
N THR A 276 -0.49 -7.49 10.18
CA THR A 276 -0.08 -8.72 10.89
C THR A 276 -1.28 -9.62 11.15
N PHE A 277 -1.03 -10.88 11.52
CA PHE A 277 -2.07 -11.90 11.67
C PHE A 277 -1.88 -12.75 12.92
#